data_AF-A0A126P1X5-F1
#
_entry.id   AF-A0A126P1X5-F1
#
_cell.length_a   1.000
_cell.length_b   1.000
_cell.length_c   1.000
_cell.angle_alpha   90.00
_cell.angle_beta   90.00
_cell.angle_gamma   90.00
#
_symmetry.space_group_name_H-M   'P 1'
#
loop_
_entity.id
_entity.type
_entity.pdbx_description
1 polymer ?
#
loop_
_entity_poly.entity_id
_entity_poly.type
_entity_poly.pdbx_seq_one_letter_code
_entity_poly.pdbx_strand_id
1 'polypeptide(L)'
;MARAPETAVFVTRQAAAERLMISVDTFETWVRTRFIPAAHISRGQIVRWHWPSIETALATEKENRLPDPFIEALKNMPPSRAEKRRKRLGG
;
A
#
# COMPACT_ATOMS: atom_id res chain seq x y z
N MET A 1 -3.84 20.23 24.82
CA MET A 1 -4.17 20.21 23.38
C MET A 1 -5.34 19.25 23.21
N ALA A 2 -6.55 19.75 22.89
CA ALA A 2 -7.73 18.90 22.79
C ALA A 2 -7.64 18.00 21.54
N ARG A 3 -7.78 16.69 21.72
CA ARG A 3 -7.80 15.70 20.65
C ARG A 3 -9.09 15.88 19.85
N ALA A 4 -8.99 16.28 18.59
CA ALA A 4 -10.14 16.41 17.70
C ALA A 4 -10.88 15.06 17.59
N PRO A 5 -12.22 15.03 17.50
CA PRO A 5 -13.01 13.81 17.54
C PRO A 5 -12.62 12.82 16.43
N GLU A 6 -12.76 11.52 16.74
CA GLU A 6 -12.32 10.38 15.91
C GLU A 6 -12.92 10.38 14.49
N THR A 7 -14.02 11.10 14.27
CA THR A 7 -14.80 11.16 13.03
C THR A 7 -14.39 12.27 12.05
N ALA A 8 -13.30 12.99 12.30
CA ALA A 8 -12.86 14.03 11.38
C ALA A 8 -12.52 13.45 9.99
N VAL A 9 -13.41 13.69 9.02
CA VAL A 9 -13.26 13.31 7.60
C VAL A 9 -11.99 13.92 6.99
N PHE A 10 -11.59 15.10 7.47
CA PHE A 10 -10.40 15.82 7.03
C PHE A 10 -9.35 15.92 8.13
N VAL A 11 -8.20 15.29 7.90
CA VAL A 11 -7.10 15.22 8.87
C VAL A 11 -5.96 16.16 8.50
N THR A 12 -5.22 16.64 9.50
CA THR A 12 -3.94 17.31 9.29
C THR A 12 -2.86 16.30 8.96
N ARG A 13 -1.72 16.78 8.47
CA ARG A 13 -0.53 15.95 8.23
C ARG A 13 -0.10 15.17 9.48
N GLN A 14 -0.04 15.85 10.63
CA GLN A 14 0.36 15.24 11.91
C GLN A 14 -0.64 14.16 12.33
N ALA A 15 -1.94 14.47 12.27
CA ALA A 15 -2.98 13.51 12.65
C ALA A 15 -3.01 12.28 11.73
N ALA A 16 -2.74 12.45 10.43
CA ALA A 16 -2.65 11.34 9.49
C ALA A 16 -1.44 10.43 9.80
N ALA A 17 -0.27 11.02 10.06
CA ALA A 17 0.93 10.28 10.42
C ALA A 17 0.77 9.50 11.74
N GLU A 18 0.17 10.13 12.77
CA GLU A 18 -0.16 9.48 14.04
C GLU A 18 -1.10 8.29 13.86
N ARG A 19 -2.17 8.45 13.06
CA ARG A 19 -3.13 7.37 12.78
C ARG A 19 -2.49 6.18 12.08
N LEU A 20 -1.52 6.45 11.21
CA LEU A 20 -0.78 5.43 10.47
C LEU A 20 0.43 4.88 11.24
N MET A 21 0.73 5.40 12.43
CA MET A 21 1.89 5.04 13.25
C MET A 21 3.23 5.19 12.50
N ILE A 22 3.36 6.26 11.71
CA ILE A 22 4.58 6.60 10.96
C ILE A 22 5.04 8.01 11.31
N SER A 23 6.29 8.35 10.94
CA SER A 23 6.76 9.73 11.03
C SER A 23 6.06 10.61 10.00
N VAL A 24 6.01 11.92 10.29
CA VAL A 24 5.50 12.93 9.36
C VAL A 24 6.27 12.92 8.05
N ASP A 25 7.60 12.76 8.09
CA ASP A 25 8.45 12.71 6.90
C ASP A 25 8.16 11.50 6.02
N THR A 26 7.87 10.34 6.62
CA THR A 26 7.44 9.15 5.89
C THR A 26 6.09 9.40 5.22
N PHE A 27 5.14 10.02 5.92
CA PHE A 27 3.85 10.38 5.34
C PHE A 27 4.01 11.34 4.14
N GLU A 28 4.87 12.36 4.25
CA GLU A 28 5.18 13.27 3.14
C GLU A 28 5.82 12.55 1.96
N THR A 29 6.73 11.62 2.25
CA THR A 29 7.36 10.79 1.23
C THR A 29 6.30 10.00 0.48
N TRP A 30 5.36 9.37 1.19
CA TRP A 30 4.25 8.61 0.58
C TRP A 30 3.32 9.49 -0.26
N VAL A 31 3.08 10.74 0.16
CA VAL A 31 2.33 11.71 -0.66
C VAL A 31 3.12 12.10 -1.92
N ARG A 32 4.43 12.34 -1.78
CA ARG A 32 5.32 12.72 -2.90
C ARG A 32 5.48 11.60 -3.93
N THR A 33 5.61 10.35 -3.49
CA THR A 33 5.71 9.17 -4.36
C THR A 33 4.36 8.75 -4.94
N ARG A 34 3.28 9.46 -4.63
CA ARG A 34 1.90 9.16 -5.04
C ARG A 34 1.36 7.82 -4.49
N PHE A 35 1.99 7.28 -3.46
CA PHE A 35 1.49 6.12 -2.73
C PHE A 35 0.21 6.46 -1.93
N ILE A 36 0.14 7.68 -1.39
CA ILE A 36 -1.06 8.26 -0.79
C ILE A 36 -1.51 9.47 -1.62
N PRO A 37 -2.83 9.74 -1.74
CA PRO A 37 -3.33 10.93 -2.41
C PRO A 37 -2.79 12.24 -1.84
N ALA A 38 -2.67 13.25 -2.71
CA ALA A 38 -2.34 14.61 -2.32
C ALA A 38 -3.41 15.22 -1.40
N ALA A 39 -3.07 16.31 -0.73
CA ALA A 39 -4.01 17.04 0.12
C ALA A 39 -5.26 17.45 -0.66
N HIS A 40 -6.42 17.15 -0.10
CA HIS A 40 -7.70 17.50 -0.72
C HIS A 40 -8.00 19.00 -0.59
N ILE A 41 -7.55 19.61 0.51
CA ILE A 41 -7.62 21.05 0.73
C ILE A 41 -6.19 21.54 0.89
N SER A 42 -5.80 22.49 0.04
CA SER A 42 -4.56 23.23 0.16
C SER A 42 -4.85 24.71 -0.14
N ARG A 43 -5.09 25.50 0.92
CA ARG A 43 -5.38 26.94 0.82
C ARG A 43 -4.50 27.71 1.79
N GLY A 44 -3.46 28.34 1.26
CA GLY A 44 -2.46 29.05 2.05
C GLY A 44 -1.78 28.10 3.04
N GLN A 45 -1.96 28.35 4.34
CA GLN A 45 -1.38 27.54 5.42
C GLN A 45 -2.25 26.36 5.84
N ILE A 46 -3.47 26.22 5.32
CA ILE A 46 -4.39 25.14 5.70
C ILE A 46 -4.25 24.00 4.69
N VAL A 47 -3.66 22.91 5.16
CA VAL A 47 -3.52 21.67 4.39
C VAL A 47 -4.25 20.53 5.10
N ARG A 48 -5.19 19.90 4.39
CA ARG A 48 -5.99 18.77 4.91
C ARG A 48 -6.09 17.65 3.90
N TRP A 49 -6.05 16.43 4.41
CA TRP A 49 -6.25 15.21 3.64
C TRP A 49 -7.61 14.61 3.95
N HIS A 50 -8.25 14.05 2.92
CA HIS A 50 -9.49 13.29 3.06
C HIS A 50 -9.16 11.89 3.53
N TRP A 51 -9.49 11.56 4.79
CA TRP A 51 -9.10 10.30 5.42
C TRP A 51 -9.65 9.06 4.71
N PRO A 52 -10.94 8.98 4.32
CA PRO A 52 -11.46 7.80 3.60
C PRO A 52 -10.74 7.51 2.27
N SER A 53 -10.27 8.55 1.57
CA SER A 53 -9.48 8.35 0.35
C SER A 53 -8.10 7.76 0.63
N ILE A 54 -7.48 8.12 1.76
CA ILE A 54 -6.22 7.51 2.19
C ILE A 54 -6.45 6.03 2.51
N GLU A 55 -7.49 5.71 3.29
CA GLU A 55 -7.82 4.33 3.63
C GLU A 55 -8.08 3.47 2.39
N THR A 56 -8.79 4.02 1.41
CA THR A 56 -9.06 3.33 0.14
C THR A 56 -7.76 3.07 -0.62
N ALA A 57 -6.88 4.06 -0.77
CA ALA A 57 -5.60 3.90 -1.45
C ALA A 57 -4.73 2.80 -0.79
N LEU A 58 -4.68 2.78 0.55
CA LEU A 58 -3.95 1.78 1.31
C LEU A 58 -4.59 0.38 1.23
N ALA A 59 -5.91 0.30 1.08
CA ALA A 59 -6.61 -0.97 0.90
C ALA A 59 -6.40 -1.57 -0.50
N THR A 60 -6.41 -0.73 -1.54
CA THR A 60 -6.26 -1.15 -2.95
C THR A 60 -4.85 -1.64 -3.29
N GLU A 61 -3.82 -1.12 -2.64
CA GLU A 61 -2.42 -1.57 -2.84
C GLU A 61 -2.19 -3.07 -2.55
N LYS A 62 -3.07 -3.72 -1.77
CA LYS A 62 -3.00 -5.20 -1.63
C LYS A 62 -3.14 -5.94 -2.96
N GLU A 63 -3.79 -5.34 -3.94
CA GLU A 63 -4.10 -5.96 -5.23
C GLU A 63 -3.02 -5.74 -6.29
N ASN A 64 -2.22 -4.66 -6.17
CA ASN A 64 -1.13 -4.31 -7.09
C ASN A 64 0.24 -4.91 -6.68
N ARG A 65 0.25 -6.07 -6.02
CA ARG A 65 1.48 -6.85 -5.90
C ARG A 65 1.91 -7.27 -7.31
N LEU A 66 2.90 -6.57 -7.85
CA LEU A 66 3.64 -7.04 -9.02
C LEU A 66 3.95 -8.52 -8.79
N PRO A 67 3.63 -9.40 -9.76
CA PRO A 67 3.92 -10.81 -9.62
C PRO A 67 5.42 -10.94 -9.36
N ASP A 68 5.76 -11.62 -8.25
CA ASP A 68 7.16 -11.79 -7.87
C ASP A 68 7.87 -12.53 -9.03
N PRO A 69 8.89 -11.91 -9.66
CA PRO A 69 9.55 -12.49 -10.82
C PRO A 69 10.16 -13.86 -10.52
N PHE A 70 10.52 -14.14 -9.26
CA PHE A 70 10.95 -15.46 -8.82
C PHE A 70 9.79 -16.48 -8.86
N ILE A 71 8.61 -16.08 -8.38
CA ILE A 71 7.41 -16.94 -8.39
C ILE A 71 6.92 -17.20 -9.83
N GLU A 72 7.03 -16.21 -10.73
CA GLU A 72 6.73 -16.42 -12.15
C GLU A 72 7.76 -17.34 -12.83
N ALA A 73 9.04 -17.19 -12.51
CA ALA A 73 10.09 -18.08 -13.02
C ALA A 73 9.85 -19.53 -12.60
N LEU A 74 9.35 -19.77 -11.38
CA LEU A 74 9.03 -21.11 -10.89
C LEU A 74 7.85 -21.75 -11.64
N LYS A 75 6.83 -20.98 -12.04
CA LYS A 75 5.69 -21.49 -12.82
C LYS A 75 6.09 -21.96 -14.21
N ASN A 76 7.11 -21.32 -14.80
CA ASN A 76 7.63 -21.66 -16.12
C ASN A 76 8.80 -22.64 -16.09
N MET A 77 9.19 -23.12 -14.89
CA MET A 77 10.31 -24.05 -14.77
C MET A 77 9.91 -25.43 -15.31
N PRO A 78 10.71 -26.04 -16.20
CA PRO A 78 10.41 -27.37 -16.70
C PRO A 78 10.45 -28.37 -15.53
N PRO A 79 9.54 -29.37 -15.51
CA PRO A 79 9.47 -30.34 -14.42
C PRO A 79 10.80 -31.07 -14.27
N SER A 80 11.20 -31.28 -13.02
CA SER A 80 12.47 -31.92 -12.69
C SER A 80 12.57 -33.33 -13.32
N ARG A 81 13.80 -33.82 -13.55
CA ARG A 81 14.03 -35.19 -14.05
C ARG A 81 13.37 -36.26 -13.17
N ALA A 82 13.27 -36.02 -11.86
CA ALA A 82 12.60 -36.92 -10.92
C ALA A 82 11.09 -37.00 -11.19
N GLU A 83 10.47 -35.87 -11.48
CA GLU A 83 9.03 -35.78 -11.78
C GLU A 83 8.68 -36.38 -13.14
N LYS A 84 9.54 -36.18 -14.15
CA LYS A 84 9.41 -36.87 -15.46
C LYS A 84 9.52 -38.39 -15.32
N ARG A 85 10.40 -38.91 -14.46
CA ARG A 85 10.51 -40.36 -14.22
C ARG A 85 9.28 -40.93 -13.51
N ARG A 86 8.73 -40.20 -12.53
CA ARG A 86 7.51 -40.62 -11.82
C ARG A 86 6.30 -40.75 -12.75
N LYS A 87 6.10 -39.80 -13.67
CA LYS A 87 5.01 -39.86 -14.67
C LYS A 87 5.14 -41.01 -15.68
N ARG A 88 6.35 -41.50 -15.94
CA ARG A 88 6.59 -42.61 -16.89
C ARG A 88 6.42 -44.01 -16.28
N LEU A 89 6.31 -44.11 -14.96
CA LEU A 89 6.19 -45.38 -14.23
C LEU A 89 4.79 -45.66 -13.68
N GLY A 90 3.86 -44.71 -13.86
CA GLY A 90 2.48 -44.81 -13.36
C GLY A 90 1.41 -44.71 -14.45
N GLY A 91 1.76 -45.05 -15.70
CA GLY A 91 0.86 -45.13 -16.85
C GLY A 91 0.96 -46.48 -17.53
#